data_AF-G4CG06-F1
#
_entry.id   AF-G4CG06-F1
#
_cell.length_a   1.000
_cell.length_b   1.000
_cell.length_c   1.000
_cell.angle_alpha   90.00
_cell.angle_beta   90.00
_cell.angle_gamma   90.00
#
_symmetry.space_group_name_H-M   'P 1'
#
loop_
_entity.id
_entity.type
_entity.pdbx_description
1 polymer ?
#
loop_
_entity_poly.entity_id
_entity_poly.type
_entity_poly.pdbx_seq_one_letter_code
_entity_poly.pdbx_strand_id
1 'polypeptide(L)'
;MSGKRIFQKNSSLSEWKYQLKNGGFNSILRFSPITTNNSQGESGSTVYRSLSPIIATNEYSLKNEDVEIIILIDDILGSGKQFLNEFAPNFFLKEKLNDKLVIYSPIVAYSKGIEAVNKQYPNLHILPIEIVSEKSNLFFGDPQAKFRNDQINTLQVAKNFFQSMQQNYGSEKSDYWFGYENACLPIVFEWGCPNQAPHILWMKNSPSHSNWKQLFFRRA
;
A
#
# COMPACT_ATOMS: atom_id res chain seq x y z
N MET A 1 9.57 -25.14 -12.48
CA MET A 1 8.61 -25.95 -11.69
C MET A 1 9.28 -26.53 -10.42
N SER A 2 9.74 -25.70 -9.48
CA SER A 2 10.40 -26.18 -8.23
C SER A 2 9.58 -25.97 -6.95
N GLY A 3 8.63 -25.03 -6.90
CA GLY A 3 7.89 -24.69 -5.67
C GLY A 3 6.92 -25.75 -5.11
N LYS A 4 6.73 -26.91 -5.77
CA LYS A 4 5.77 -27.94 -5.34
C LYS A 4 6.18 -28.70 -4.06
N ARG A 5 7.41 -28.55 -3.57
CA ARG A 5 7.94 -29.29 -2.39
C ARG A 5 8.02 -28.49 -1.09
N ILE A 6 7.77 -27.17 -1.11
CA ILE A 6 8.22 -26.30 -0.01
C ILE A 6 7.19 -26.18 1.12
N PHE A 7 5.91 -26.12 0.80
CA PHE A 7 4.86 -26.07 1.81
C PHE A 7 4.48 -27.51 2.18
N GLN A 8 4.93 -27.98 3.35
CA GLN A 8 4.44 -29.25 3.91
C GLN A 8 2.91 -29.15 4.01
N LYS A 9 2.19 -29.89 3.16
CA LYS A 9 0.71 -29.85 3.04
C LYS A 9 -0.05 -30.12 4.35
N ASN A 10 0.64 -30.56 5.41
CA ASN A 10 0.07 -30.96 6.70
C ASN A 10 0.57 -30.13 7.89
N SER A 11 1.18 -28.96 7.66
CA SER A 11 1.63 -28.09 8.77
C SER A 11 0.51 -27.13 9.20
N SER A 12 0.29 -27.04 10.50
CA SER A 12 -0.68 -26.14 11.14
C SER A 12 -0.21 -24.69 11.08
N LEU A 13 -1.15 -23.74 11.18
CA LEU A 13 -0.82 -22.32 11.25
C LEU A 13 0.09 -21.99 12.44
N SER A 14 -0.06 -22.69 13.56
CA SER A 14 0.76 -22.52 14.76
C SER A 14 2.21 -22.95 14.51
N GLU A 15 2.42 -24.08 13.83
CA GLU A 15 3.76 -24.52 13.41
C GLU A 15 4.38 -23.52 12.44
N TRP A 16 3.61 -23.01 11.47
CA TRP A 16 4.05 -21.96 10.56
C TRP A 16 4.53 -20.72 11.28
N LYS A 17 3.71 -20.21 12.22
CA LYS A 17 4.08 -19.05 13.05
C LYS A 17 5.32 -19.32 13.88
N TYR A 18 5.45 -20.52 14.44
CA TYR A 18 6.64 -20.91 15.19
C TYR A 18 7.90 -20.91 14.30
N GLN A 19 7.84 -21.51 13.11
CA GLN A 19 8.99 -21.54 12.19
C GLN A 19 9.39 -20.13 11.75
N LEU A 20 8.41 -19.29 11.37
CA LEU A 20 8.65 -17.88 11.01
C LEU A 20 9.23 -17.06 12.16
N LYS A 21 8.77 -17.29 13.40
CA LYS A 21 9.31 -16.58 14.57
C LYS A 21 10.71 -17.01 14.95
N ASN A 22 11.14 -18.21 14.57
CA ASN A 22 12.44 -18.79 14.95
C ASN A 22 13.40 -18.97 13.76
N GLY A 23 13.10 -18.44 12.59
CA GLY A 23 14.00 -18.50 11.43
C GLY A 23 14.04 -19.86 10.70
N GLY A 24 13.11 -20.77 10.98
CA GLY A 24 13.15 -22.15 10.46
C GLY A 24 12.98 -22.29 8.94
N PHE A 25 12.71 -21.19 8.25
CA PHE A 25 12.61 -21.13 6.78
C PHE A 25 13.68 -20.23 6.14
N ASN A 26 14.68 -19.74 6.88
CA ASN A 26 15.67 -18.76 6.38
C ASN A 26 16.51 -19.24 5.18
N SER A 27 16.61 -20.55 4.97
CA SER A 27 17.30 -21.16 3.84
C SER A 27 16.45 -21.21 2.55
N ILE A 28 15.13 -21.09 2.65
CA ILE A 28 14.20 -21.26 1.52
C ILE A 28 13.36 -20.01 1.24
N LEU A 29 13.24 -19.12 2.21
CA LEU A 29 12.36 -17.96 2.18
C LEU A 29 13.12 -16.70 2.60
N ARG A 30 12.89 -15.60 1.88
CA ARG A 30 13.29 -14.25 2.32
C ARG A 30 12.12 -13.27 2.23
N PHE A 31 12.15 -12.27 3.11
CA PHE A 31 11.27 -11.11 3.02
C PHE A 31 12.06 -9.92 2.46
N SER A 32 11.46 -9.21 1.51
CA SER A 32 12.07 -8.03 0.90
C SER A 32 11.08 -6.88 0.98
N PRO A 33 11.30 -5.87 1.84
CA PRO A 33 10.52 -4.65 1.76
C PRO A 33 10.71 -4.01 0.38
N ILE A 34 9.65 -3.42 -0.15
CA ILE A 34 9.72 -2.58 -1.34
C ILE A 34 10.34 -1.25 -0.92
N THR A 35 11.43 -0.89 -1.61
CA THR A 35 12.18 0.35 -1.38
C THR A 35 12.53 0.99 -2.71
N THR A 36 12.37 2.30 -2.85
CA THR A 36 12.95 3.05 -3.99
C THR A 36 14.39 3.47 -3.71
N ASN A 37 15.13 3.87 -4.75
CA ASN A 37 16.59 4.03 -4.74
C ASN A 37 17.15 5.08 -3.75
N ASN A 38 16.32 5.80 -2.99
CA ASN A 38 16.75 6.98 -2.21
C ASN A 38 16.31 7.04 -0.73
N SER A 39 15.79 5.97 -0.11
CA SER A 39 15.04 6.15 1.15
C SER A 39 15.44 5.19 2.27
N GLN A 40 16.32 5.67 3.15
CA GLN A 40 16.25 5.25 4.55
C GLN A 40 14.89 5.70 5.10
N GLY A 41 14.02 4.77 5.47
CA GLY A 41 12.75 5.07 6.16
C GLY A 41 11.46 4.93 5.35
N GLU A 42 11.49 4.26 4.19
CA GLU A 42 10.26 3.99 3.41
C GLU A 42 9.23 3.12 4.14
N SER A 43 7.97 3.25 3.73
CA SER A 43 6.82 2.60 4.36
C SER A 43 6.93 1.08 4.37
N GLY A 44 7.39 0.45 3.27
CA GLY A 44 7.63 -0.99 3.20
C GLY A 44 8.61 -1.49 4.27
N SER A 45 9.65 -0.72 4.57
CA SER A 45 10.59 -1.03 5.66
C SER A 45 9.96 -0.87 7.05
N THR A 46 9.04 0.06 7.21
CA THR A 46 8.27 0.22 8.47
C THR A 46 7.29 -0.93 8.67
N VAL A 47 6.57 -1.33 7.61
CA VAL A 47 5.72 -2.53 7.63
C VAL A 47 6.55 -3.76 7.98
N TYR A 48 7.69 -3.97 7.31
CA TYR A 48 8.55 -5.12 7.62
C TYR A 48 9.01 -5.15 9.09
N ARG A 49 9.42 -4.01 9.65
CA ARG A 49 9.79 -3.92 11.08
C ARG A 49 8.61 -4.22 12.02
N SER A 50 7.40 -3.82 11.63
CA SER A 50 6.19 -4.11 12.42
C SER A 50 5.88 -5.62 12.52
N LEU A 51 6.43 -6.44 11.61
CA LEU A 51 6.29 -7.89 11.64
C LEU A 51 7.24 -8.59 12.63
N SER A 52 8.18 -7.88 13.26
CA SER A 52 9.15 -8.46 14.20
C SER A 52 8.56 -9.26 15.38
N PRO A 53 7.33 -8.99 15.89
CA PRO A 53 6.73 -9.85 16.92
C PRO A 53 6.36 -11.26 16.43
N ILE A 54 6.21 -11.45 15.11
CA ILE A 54 5.73 -12.68 14.48
C ILE A 54 6.75 -13.33 13.53
N ILE A 55 7.75 -12.59 13.08
CA ILE A 55 8.81 -13.06 12.17
C ILE A 55 10.17 -12.69 12.75
N ALA A 56 11.14 -13.60 12.67
CA ALA A 56 12.54 -13.33 12.99
C ALA A 56 13.17 -12.43 11.92
N THR A 57 12.81 -11.15 11.87
CA THR A 57 13.17 -10.23 10.78
C THR A 57 14.67 -10.10 10.51
N ASN A 58 15.52 -10.42 11.50
CA ASN A 58 16.97 -10.48 11.34
C ASN A 58 17.43 -11.69 10.50
N GLU A 59 16.82 -12.85 10.74
CA GLU A 59 17.11 -14.13 10.07
C GLU A 59 16.62 -14.14 8.61
N TYR A 60 15.52 -13.45 8.34
CA TYR A 60 14.90 -13.38 7.02
C TYR A 60 15.36 -12.18 6.17
N SER A 61 16.34 -11.41 6.64
CA SER A 61 16.80 -10.18 5.98
C SER A 61 17.66 -10.44 4.73
N LEU A 62 17.77 -9.40 3.89
CA LEU A 62 18.26 -9.28 2.50
C LEU A 62 19.57 -10.00 2.08
N LYS A 63 20.29 -10.69 2.98
CA LYS A 63 21.63 -11.23 2.68
C LYS A 63 21.60 -12.56 1.91
N ASN A 64 20.51 -13.33 1.99
CA ASN A 64 20.40 -14.59 1.26
C ASN A 64 19.74 -14.37 -0.12
N GLU A 65 20.56 -14.38 -1.17
CA GLU A 65 20.11 -14.37 -2.57
C GLU A 65 19.65 -15.77 -3.02
N ASP A 66 20.16 -16.82 -2.40
CA ASP A 66 19.94 -18.22 -2.77
C ASP A 66 18.75 -18.83 -2.04
N VAL A 67 17.57 -18.27 -2.30
CA VAL A 67 16.30 -18.75 -1.76
C VAL A 67 15.33 -19.09 -2.89
N GLU A 68 14.43 -20.02 -2.62
CA GLU A 68 13.39 -20.46 -3.55
C GLU A 68 12.17 -19.52 -3.56
N ILE A 69 11.90 -18.85 -2.44
CA ILE A 69 10.72 -17.99 -2.24
C ILE A 69 11.14 -16.59 -1.79
N ILE A 70 10.56 -15.59 -2.45
CA ILE A 70 10.71 -14.17 -2.10
C ILE A 70 9.33 -13.60 -1.82
N ILE A 71 9.13 -13.05 -0.61
CA ILE A 71 7.93 -12.29 -0.26
C ILE A 71 8.26 -10.80 -0.25
N LEU A 72 7.69 -10.05 -1.18
CA LEU A 72 7.77 -8.60 -1.25
C LEU A 72 6.73 -7.99 -0.31
N ILE A 73 7.16 -7.08 0.55
CA ILE A 73 6.32 -6.42 1.56
C ILE A 73 6.22 -4.93 1.25
N ASP A 74 4.99 -4.42 1.22
CA ASP A 74 4.70 -3.01 1.00
C ASP A 74 3.49 -2.57 1.82
N ASP A 75 3.29 -1.27 2.02
CA ASP A 75 2.06 -0.77 2.65
C ASP A 75 0.92 -0.67 1.62
N ILE A 76 1.18 -0.13 0.44
CA ILE A 76 0.16 0.06 -0.58
C ILE A 76 0.63 -0.17 -2.02
N LEU A 77 -0.08 -1.05 -2.73
CA LEU A 77 -0.04 -1.07 -4.18
C LEU A 77 -1.07 -0.08 -4.73
N GLY A 78 -0.62 1.13 -5.08
CA GLY A 78 -1.42 2.18 -5.69
C GLY A 78 -1.74 1.94 -7.17
N SER A 79 -1.30 2.83 -8.06
CA SER A 79 -1.43 2.63 -9.52
C SER A 79 -0.49 1.56 -10.09
N GLY A 80 0.48 1.09 -9.29
CA GLY A 80 1.53 0.17 -9.72
C GLY A 80 2.71 0.84 -10.44
N LYS A 81 2.65 2.14 -10.78
CA LYS A 81 3.73 2.80 -11.55
C LYS A 81 5.10 2.77 -10.85
N GLN A 82 5.16 3.08 -9.56
CA GLN A 82 6.41 3.02 -8.80
C GLN A 82 6.96 1.59 -8.75
N PHE A 83 6.09 0.60 -8.53
CA PHE A 83 6.48 -0.81 -8.58
C PHE A 83 7.05 -1.20 -9.95
N LEU A 84 6.35 -0.86 -11.03
CA LEU A 84 6.68 -1.27 -12.39
C LEU A 84 7.90 -0.54 -12.97
N ASN A 85 8.04 0.75 -12.68
CA ASN A 85 9.05 1.61 -13.31
C ASN A 85 10.32 1.75 -12.49
N GLU A 86 10.24 1.54 -11.18
CA GLU A 86 11.39 1.75 -10.28
C GLU A 86 11.77 0.45 -9.59
N PHE A 87 10.88 -0.14 -8.78
CA PHE A 87 11.26 -1.30 -7.97
C PHE A 87 11.57 -2.54 -8.82
N ALA A 88 10.66 -2.97 -9.69
CA ALA A 88 10.77 -4.22 -10.42
C ALA A 88 12.01 -4.29 -11.34
N PRO A 89 12.41 -3.22 -12.07
CA PRO A 89 13.66 -3.19 -12.81
C PRO A 89 14.89 -3.27 -11.90
N ASN A 90 14.94 -2.47 -10.82
CA ASN A 90 16.09 -2.45 -9.90
C ASN A 90 16.23 -3.76 -9.11
N PHE A 91 15.11 -4.44 -8.86
CA PHE A 91 15.07 -5.74 -8.20
C PHE A 91 15.38 -6.92 -9.13
N PHE A 92 15.53 -6.69 -10.44
CA PHE A 92 15.65 -7.75 -11.45
C PHE A 92 14.50 -8.77 -11.33
N LEU A 93 13.27 -8.25 -11.21
CA LEU A 93 12.10 -9.08 -10.92
C LEU A 93 11.84 -10.10 -12.03
N LYS A 94 12.06 -9.72 -13.30
CA LYS A 94 11.82 -10.59 -14.45
C LYS A 94 12.72 -11.82 -14.41
N GLU A 95 13.99 -11.62 -14.05
CA GLU A 95 14.99 -12.66 -13.92
C GLU A 95 14.62 -13.62 -12.78
N LYS A 96 14.28 -13.08 -11.61
CA LYS A 96 13.91 -13.86 -10.43
C LYS A 96 12.60 -14.65 -10.62
N LEU A 97 11.67 -14.15 -11.43
CA LEU A 97 10.43 -14.88 -11.76
C LEU A 97 10.67 -16.12 -12.63
N ASN A 98 11.85 -16.30 -13.23
CA ASN A 98 12.14 -17.48 -14.05
C ASN A 98 12.40 -18.74 -13.21
N ASP A 99 12.97 -18.57 -12.02
CA ASP A 99 13.46 -19.67 -11.17
C ASP A 99 12.93 -19.64 -9.74
N LYS A 100 12.35 -18.51 -9.28
CA LYS A 100 11.85 -18.34 -7.91
C LYS A 100 10.34 -18.14 -7.87
N LEU A 101 9.74 -18.51 -6.75
CA LEU A 101 8.39 -18.09 -6.40
C LEU A 101 8.46 -16.69 -5.78
N VAL A 102 7.96 -15.69 -6.50
CA VAL A 102 7.85 -14.32 -5.98
C VAL A 102 6.40 -14.02 -5.64
N ILE A 103 6.17 -13.59 -4.40
CA ILE A 103 4.87 -13.20 -3.88
C ILE A 103 4.96 -11.73 -3.50
N TYR A 104 4.07 -10.90 -4.02
CA TYR A 104 3.92 -9.51 -3.62
C TYR A 104 2.72 -9.36 -2.69
N SER A 105 2.98 -9.01 -1.42
CA SER A 105 1.97 -8.97 -0.36
C SER A 105 1.85 -7.57 0.26
N PRO A 106 1.28 -6.58 -0.47
CA PRO A 106 1.01 -5.27 0.11
C PRO A 106 -0.12 -5.37 1.15
N ILE A 107 -0.17 -4.44 2.13
CA ILE A 107 -1.31 -4.41 3.06
C ILE A 107 -2.60 -4.08 2.29
N VAL A 108 -2.58 -3.00 1.51
CA VAL A 108 -3.71 -2.61 0.67
C VAL A 108 -3.30 -2.59 -0.80
N ALA A 109 -4.16 -3.06 -1.69
CA ALA A 109 -3.93 -2.91 -3.13
C ALA A 109 -5.15 -2.33 -3.84
N TYR A 110 -4.90 -1.34 -4.68
CA TYR A 110 -5.90 -0.81 -5.61
C TYR A 110 -6.03 -1.73 -6.81
N SER A 111 -7.26 -2.09 -7.18
CA SER A 111 -7.53 -3.05 -8.25
C SER A 111 -6.85 -2.70 -9.57
N LYS A 112 -6.80 -1.41 -9.94
CA LYS A 112 -6.10 -0.94 -11.15
C LYS A 112 -4.59 -1.19 -11.09
N GLY A 113 -3.98 -1.06 -9.91
CA GLY A 113 -2.57 -1.41 -9.69
C GLY A 113 -2.30 -2.90 -9.83
N ILE A 114 -3.19 -3.75 -9.28
CA ILE A 114 -3.11 -5.20 -9.44
C ILE A 114 -3.17 -5.57 -10.92
N GLU A 115 -4.14 -5.03 -11.66
CA GLU A 115 -4.30 -5.26 -13.10
C GLU A 115 -3.06 -4.81 -13.90
N ALA A 116 -2.54 -3.62 -13.60
CA ALA A 116 -1.34 -3.09 -14.25
C ALA A 116 -0.12 -4.00 -14.02
N VAL A 117 0.10 -4.45 -12.78
CA VAL A 117 1.23 -5.33 -12.45
C VAL A 117 1.05 -6.72 -13.05
N ASN A 118 -0.14 -7.32 -12.95
CA ASN A 118 -0.41 -8.65 -13.52
C ASN A 118 -0.26 -8.67 -15.04
N LYS A 119 -0.58 -7.56 -15.73
CA LYS A 119 -0.38 -7.45 -17.18
C LYS A 119 1.10 -7.54 -17.56
N GLN A 120 2.01 -6.99 -16.75
CA GLN A 120 3.45 -6.96 -17.04
C GLN A 120 4.19 -8.18 -16.45
N TYR A 121 3.73 -8.68 -15.30
CA TYR A 121 4.32 -9.80 -14.57
C TYR A 121 3.25 -10.84 -14.21
N PRO A 122 2.71 -11.59 -15.19
CA PRO A 122 1.60 -12.52 -14.95
C PRO A 122 1.96 -13.70 -14.03
N ASN A 123 3.25 -13.97 -13.84
CA ASN A 123 3.76 -15.01 -12.94
C ASN A 123 4.01 -14.50 -11.51
N LEU A 124 3.83 -13.20 -11.25
CA LEU A 124 3.93 -12.64 -9.90
C LEU A 124 2.63 -12.91 -9.14
N HIS A 125 2.73 -13.51 -7.95
CA HIS A 125 1.56 -13.71 -7.11
C HIS A 125 1.30 -12.47 -6.26
N ILE A 126 0.25 -11.70 -6.55
CA ILE A 126 -0.11 -10.53 -5.75
C ILE A 126 -1.19 -10.93 -4.73
N LEU A 127 -0.85 -10.87 -3.44
CA LEU A 127 -1.69 -11.30 -2.32
C LEU A 127 -1.88 -10.14 -1.32
N PRO A 128 -2.73 -9.15 -1.65
CA PRO A 128 -3.03 -8.07 -0.73
C PRO A 128 -3.90 -8.53 0.44
N ILE A 129 -3.76 -7.91 1.61
CA ILE A 129 -4.67 -8.15 2.75
C ILE A 129 -6.04 -7.55 2.45
N GLU A 130 -6.07 -6.34 1.90
CA GLU A 130 -7.29 -5.65 1.49
C GLU A 130 -7.21 -5.18 0.03
N ILE A 131 -8.29 -5.41 -0.72
CA ILE A 131 -8.43 -4.91 -2.09
C ILE A 131 -9.42 -3.76 -2.09
N VAL A 132 -8.93 -2.59 -2.49
CA VAL A 132 -9.77 -1.42 -2.76
C VAL A 132 -9.96 -1.28 -4.25
N SER A 133 -11.13 -0.80 -4.66
CA SER A 133 -11.47 -0.64 -6.08
C SER A 133 -11.99 0.76 -6.34
N GLU A 134 -12.34 1.05 -7.59
CA GLU A 134 -12.95 2.33 -7.93
C GLU A 134 -14.26 2.57 -7.14
N LYS A 135 -14.93 1.49 -6.71
CA LYS A 135 -16.11 1.56 -5.85
C LYS A 135 -15.82 2.15 -4.46
N SER A 136 -14.56 2.11 -4.04
CA SER A 136 -14.08 2.67 -2.77
C SER A 136 -13.79 4.17 -2.86
N ASN A 137 -13.81 4.77 -4.07
CA ASN A 137 -13.64 6.21 -4.24
C ASN A 137 -14.72 6.97 -3.42
N LEU A 138 -14.29 8.02 -2.71
CA LEU A 138 -15.15 8.79 -1.81
C LEU A 138 -16.42 9.29 -2.53
N PHE A 139 -16.28 9.66 -3.80
CA PHE A 139 -17.33 10.17 -4.69
C PHE A 139 -17.75 9.13 -5.75
N PHE A 140 -17.62 7.83 -5.46
CA PHE A 140 -18.18 6.77 -6.31
C PHE A 140 -19.71 6.66 -6.14
N GLY A 141 -20.44 6.59 -7.25
CA GLY A 141 -21.88 6.34 -7.28
C GLY A 141 -22.63 7.29 -8.19
N ASP A 142 -23.96 7.32 -8.04
CA ASP A 142 -24.82 8.26 -8.75
C ASP A 142 -24.59 9.70 -8.24
N PRO A 143 -24.24 10.65 -9.12
CA PRO A 143 -24.09 12.08 -8.76
C PRO A 143 -25.29 12.69 -8.04
N GLN A 144 -26.51 12.18 -8.29
CA GLN A 144 -27.75 12.67 -7.66
C GLN A 144 -28.10 11.94 -6.36
N ALA A 145 -27.46 10.82 -6.06
CA ALA A 145 -27.66 10.13 -4.79
C ALA A 145 -27.14 10.98 -3.62
N LYS A 146 -27.73 10.76 -2.45
CA LYS A 146 -27.31 11.41 -1.20
C LYS A 146 -25.87 11.02 -0.85
N PHE A 147 -25.08 11.99 -0.39
CA PHE A 147 -23.67 11.78 -0.10
C PHE A 147 -23.48 10.95 1.18
N ARG A 148 -23.31 9.63 1.02
CA ARG A 148 -23.11 8.69 2.13
C ARG A 148 -24.24 8.82 3.17
N ASN A 149 -23.92 9.23 4.40
CA ASN A 149 -24.89 9.39 5.48
C ASN A 149 -25.53 10.80 5.53
N ASP A 150 -25.13 11.70 4.64
CA ASP A 150 -25.74 13.03 4.49
C ASP A 150 -27.16 12.89 3.92
N GLN A 151 -28.16 13.48 4.58
CA GLN A 151 -29.57 13.42 4.15
C GLN A 151 -29.97 14.59 3.24
N ILE A 152 -29.10 15.59 3.08
CA ILE A 152 -29.39 16.86 2.42
C ILE A 152 -28.63 16.92 1.09
N ASN A 153 -27.30 16.81 1.13
CA ASN A 153 -26.46 17.06 -0.03
C ASN A 153 -26.33 15.82 -0.92
N THR A 154 -26.35 16.04 -2.24
CA THR A 154 -26.03 14.99 -3.21
C THR A 154 -24.52 14.79 -3.29
N LEU A 155 -24.12 13.64 -3.82
CA LEU A 155 -22.71 13.30 -4.08
C LEU A 155 -22.03 14.36 -4.95
N GLN A 156 -22.71 14.86 -5.98
CA GLN A 156 -22.16 15.91 -6.85
C GLN A 156 -21.95 17.23 -6.11
N VAL A 157 -22.90 17.62 -5.26
CA VAL A 157 -22.78 18.84 -4.44
C VAL A 157 -21.59 18.72 -3.49
N ALA A 158 -21.45 17.58 -2.80
CA ALA A 158 -20.31 17.33 -1.92
C ALA A 158 -18.98 17.36 -2.67
N LYS A 159 -18.91 16.76 -3.87
CA LYS A 159 -17.70 16.77 -4.72
C LYS A 159 -17.34 18.19 -5.18
N ASN A 160 -18.32 18.96 -5.64
CA ASN A 160 -18.12 20.36 -6.06
C ASN A 160 -17.67 21.23 -4.90
N PHE A 161 -18.28 21.05 -3.72
CA PHE A 161 -17.87 21.73 -2.50
C PHE A 161 -16.41 21.38 -2.16
N PHE A 162 -16.06 20.09 -2.14
CA PHE A 162 -14.68 19.65 -1.92
C PHE A 162 -13.69 20.23 -2.93
N GLN A 163 -14.07 20.35 -4.21
CA GLN A 163 -13.25 21.00 -5.22
C GLN A 163 -13.10 22.51 -4.98
N SER A 164 -14.17 23.20 -4.56
CA SER A 164 -14.11 24.63 -4.26
C SER A 164 -13.17 24.92 -3.09
N MET A 165 -13.04 23.98 -2.15
CA MET A 165 -12.11 24.11 -1.04
C MET A 165 -10.64 24.16 -1.48
N GLN A 166 -10.28 23.55 -2.61
CA GLN A 166 -8.93 23.69 -3.18
C GLN A 166 -8.62 25.15 -3.50
N GLN A 167 -9.58 25.85 -4.09
CA GLN A 167 -9.42 27.24 -4.51
C GLN A 167 -9.34 28.18 -3.30
N ASN A 168 -10.07 27.85 -2.24
CA ASN A 168 -10.19 28.71 -1.06
C ASN A 168 -9.08 28.46 -0.02
N TYR A 169 -8.59 27.22 0.09
CA TYR A 169 -7.71 26.79 1.18
C TYR A 169 -6.47 26.02 0.73
N GLY A 170 -6.40 25.60 -0.54
CA GLY A 170 -5.20 24.98 -1.08
C GLY A 170 -4.09 26.03 -1.18
N SER A 171 -2.89 25.70 -0.67
CA SER A 171 -1.73 26.57 -0.84
C SER A 171 -1.36 26.74 -2.32
N GLU A 172 -1.64 25.72 -3.14
CA GLU A 172 -1.41 25.71 -4.58
C GLU A 172 -2.48 24.82 -5.28
N LYS A 173 -2.70 25.06 -6.58
CA LYS A 173 -3.50 24.16 -7.41
C LYS A 173 -2.72 22.85 -7.63
N SER A 174 -2.98 21.88 -6.78
CA SER A 174 -2.49 20.50 -6.92
C SER A 174 -3.33 19.71 -7.94
N ASP A 175 -2.67 19.13 -8.95
CA ASP A 175 -3.28 18.16 -9.87
C ASP A 175 -3.71 16.87 -9.17
N TYR A 176 -3.27 16.66 -7.92
CA TYR A 176 -3.56 15.50 -7.10
C TYR A 176 -4.62 15.78 -6.03
N TRP A 177 -5.47 16.82 -6.19
CA TRP A 177 -6.50 17.17 -5.21
C TRP A 177 -7.38 15.98 -4.80
N PHE A 178 -7.81 15.19 -5.79
CA PHE A 178 -8.57 13.96 -5.60
C PHE A 178 -7.67 12.71 -5.48
N GLY A 179 -6.38 12.88 -5.20
CA GLY A 179 -5.38 11.82 -5.24
C GLY A 179 -4.90 11.49 -6.65
N TYR A 180 -3.85 10.68 -6.72
CA TYR A 180 -3.26 10.18 -7.96
C TYR A 180 -4.31 9.50 -8.84
N GLU A 181 -4.33 9.86 -10.13
CA GLU A 181 -5.32 9.37 -11.10
C GLU A 181 -6.79 9.62 -10.67
N ASN A 182 -7.03 10.63 -9.81
CA ASN A 182 -8.32 10.93 -9.21
C ASN A 182 -8.95 9.73 -8.46
N ALA A 183 -8.12 8.84 -7.91
CA ALA A 183 -8.58 7.63 -7.23
C ALA A 183 -9.44 7.94 -6.00
N CYS A 184 -9.17 9.05 -5.32
CA CYS A 184 -9.92 9.60 -4.19
C CYS A 184 -10.27 8.55 -3.14
N LEU A 185 -9.28 7.73 -2.80
CA LEU A 185 -9.45 6.62 -1.87
C LEU A 185 -9.36 7.14 -0.43
N PRO A 186 -10.38 6.97 0.42
CA PRO A 186 -10.36 7.44 1.81
C PRO A 186 -9.52 6.50 2.69
N ILE A 187 -8.21 6.39 2.39
CA ILE A 187 -7.26 5.52 3.06
C ILE A 187 -6.18 6.38 3.71
N VAL A 188 -5.84 6.07 4.95
CA VAL A 188 -4.76 6.70 5.70
C VAL A 188 -4.07 5.65 6.57
N PHE A 189 -2.76 5.74 6.67
CA PHE A 189 -1.97 4.94 7.62
C PHE A 189 -1.51 5.84 8.77
N GLU A 190 -1.19 5.24 9.92
CA GLU A 190 -0.64 5.98 11.07
C GLU A 190 0.63 6.77 10.68
N TRP A 191 1.43 6.23 9.75
CA TRP A 191 2.69 6.81 9.33
C TRP A 191 2.61 7.70 8.08
N GLY A 192 1.46 7.81 7.41
CA GLY A 192 1.35 8.62 6.20
C GLY A 192 0.06 8.42 5.41
N CYS A 193 -0.18 9.32 4.48
CA CYS A 193 -1.30 9.25 3.55
C CYS A 193 -0.79 8.82 2.17
N PRO A 194 -1.34 7.76 1.56
CA PRO A 194 -0.90 7.34 0.23
C PRO A 194 -1.28 8.38 -0.82
N ASN A 195 -0.53 8.44 -1.92
CA ASN A 195 -0.78 9.37 -3.01
C ASN A 195 -2.18 9.21 -3.65
N GLN A 196 -2.81 8.03 -3.50
CA GLN A 196 -4.16 7.75 -4.00
C GLN A 196 -5.28 8.38 -3.16
N ALA A 197 -4.96 8.90 -1.97
CA ALA A 197 -5.92 9.56 -1.12
C ALA A 197 -6.21 11.00 -1.57
N PRO A 198 -7.43 11.52 -1.34
CA PRO A 198 -7.70 12.93 -1.55
C PRO A 198 -6.88 13.80 -0.60
N HIS A 199 -6.68 15.06 -0.98
CA HIS A 199 -6.04 16.03 -0.10
C HIS A 199 -6.83 16.18 1.19
N ILE A 200 -6.14 16.00 2.31
CA ILE A 200 -6.67 16.28 3.62
C ILE A 200 -6.34 17.73 3.93
N LEU A 201 -7.37 18.56 4.07
CA LEU A 201 -7.19 19.91 4.59
C LEU A 201 -6.72 19.81 6.04
N TRP A 202 -5.60 20.46 6.32
CA TRP A 202 -4.97 20.43 7.63
C TRP A 202 -4.74 21.85 8.13
N MET A 203 -5.10 22.08 9.40
CA MET A 203 -4.90 23.35 10.08
C MET A 203 -4.40 23.07 11.49
N LYS A 204 -3.24 23.65 11.85
CA LYS A 204 -2.67 23.50 13.20
C LYS A 204 -3.43 24.34 14.22
N ASN A 205 -3.69 25.60 13.86
CA ASN A 205 -4.34 26.61 14.69
C ASN A 205 -5.40 27.31 13.85
N SER A 206 -6.58 27.56 14.41
CA SER A 206 -7.59 28.38 13.75
C SER A 206 -7.42 29.86 14.12
N PRO A 207 -7.41 30.79 13.15
CA PRO A 207 -7.46 32.22 13.44
C PRO A 207 -8.75 32.66 14.15
N SER A 208 -9.86 31.93 13.93
CA SER A 208 -11.19 32.28 14.44
C SER A 208 -11.65 31.42 15.63
N HIS A 209 -10.98 30.30 15.91
CA HIS A 209 -11.34 29.38 16.98
C HIS A 209 -10.13 29.05 17.87
N SER A 210 -10.03 29.75 19.01
CA SER A 210 -8.93 29.59 19.98
C SER A 210 -8.86 28.20 20.62
N ASN A 211 -9.96 27.43 20.59
CA ASN A 211 -10.06 26.06 21.09
C ASN A 211 -9.87 24.99 20.00
N TRP A 212 -9.41 25.37 18.80
CA TRP A 212 -9.16 24.41 17.71
C TRP A 212 -8.12 23.37 18.15
N LYS A 213 -8.48 22.10 18.02
CA LYS A 213 -7.60 20.95 18.22
C LYS A 213 -7.48 20.21 16.90
N GLN A 214 -6.28 20.21 16.33
CA GLN A 214 -6.00 19.42 15.13
C GLN A 214 -6.29 17.93 15.39
N LEU A 215 -6.88 17.25 14.41
CA LEU A 215 -7.19 15.82 14.51
C LEU A 215 -5.95 14.95 14.25
N PHE A 216 -5.10 15.37 13.32
CA PHE A 216 -3.86 14.68 12.95
C PHE A 216 -2.69 15.67 12.96
N PHE A 217 -1.51 15.22 13.36
CA PHE A 217 -0.28 15.99 13.20
C PHE A 217 0.21 15.84 11.75
N ARG A 218 0.53 16.96 11.08
CA ARG A 218 1.20 16.90 9.78
C ARG A 218 2.65 16.45 10.00
N ARG A 219 3.02 15.27 9.49
CA ARG A 219 4.43 14.91 9.33
C ARG A 219 4.96 15.70 8.14
N ALA A 220 6.06 16.41 8.37
CA ALA A 220 6.72 17.26 7.38
C ALA A 220 7.31 16.43 6.24
#